data_AF-A0A1U7NNX1-F1
#
_entry.id   AF-A0A1U7NNX1-F1
#
_cell.length_a   1.000
_cell.length_b   1.000
_cell.length_c   1.000
_cell.angle_alpha   90.00
_cell.angle_beta   90.00
_cell.angle_gamma   90.00
#
_symmetry.space_group_name_H-M   'P 1'
#
loop_
_entity.id
_entity.type
_entity.pdbx_description
1 polymer ?
#
loop_
_entity_poly.entity_id
_entity_poly.type
_entity_poly.pdbx_seq_one_letter_code
_entity_poly.pdbx_strand_id
1 'polypeptide(L)' 'MDIVIVGDGKVGFTLASQLDHEGHNGAVIDNKTAVLEKTLNSLDVVGAWQWGHARNLVKG' A
#
# COMPACT_ATOMS: atom_id res chain seq x y z
N MET A 1 9.38 -8.19 -7.81
CA MET A 1 9.10 -9.18 -6.75
C MET A 1 7.72 -8.90 -6.17
N ASP A 2 7.12 -9.84 -5.44
CA ASP A 2 5.87 -9.62 -4.70
C ASP A 2 6.18 -9.28 -3.24
N ILE A 3 5.83 -8.08 -2.80
CA ILE A 3 6.24 -7.55 -1.49
C ILE A 3 5.02 -7.04 -0.73
N VAL A 4 4.94 -7.36 0.56
CA VAL A 4 3.90 -6.86 1.47
C VAL A 4 4.53 -5.96 2.53
N ILE A 5 4.05 -4.74 2.62
CA ILE A 5 4.44 -3.74 3.61
C ILE A 5 3.31 -3.60 4.63
N VAL A 6 3.60 -3.80 5.91
CA VAL A 6 2.64 -3.62 7.01
C VAL A 6 3.03 -2.37 7.80
N GLY A 7 2.20 -1.33 7.70
CA GLY A 7 2.40 0.00 8.26
C GLY A 7 2.79 1.02 7.19
N ASP A 8 1.85 1.84 6.75
CA ASP A 8 1.98 2.91 5.74
C ASP A 8 2.41 4.25 6.36
N GLY A 9 3.19 4.20 7.43
CA GLY A 9 3.84 5.39 7.97
C GLY A 9 4.89 5.94 7.01
N LYS A 10 5.67 6.94 7.45
CA LYS A 10 6.74 7.55 6.63
C LYS A 10 7.67 6.52 5.96
N VAL A 11 8.08 5.49 6.72
CA VAL A 11 8.97 4.43 6.24
C VAL A 11 8.25 3.52 5.25
N GLY A 12 7.05 3.05 5.59
CA GLY A 12 6.24 2.20 4.71
C GLY A 12 5.95 2.84 3.36
N PHE A 13 5.55 4.11 3.37
CA PHE A 13 5.33 4.89 2.15
C PHE A 13 6.60 5.04 1.31
N THR A 14 7.75 5.33 1.94
CA THR A 14 9.02 5.51 1.23
C THR A 14 9.45 4.21 0.56
N LEU A 15 9.32 3.08 1.27
CA LEU A 15 9.61 1.76 0.72
C LEU A 15 8.64 1.39 -0.41
N ALA A 16 7.34 1.64 -0.23
CA ALA A 16 6.34 1.43 -1.28
C ALA A 16 6.68 2.23 -2.54
N SER A 17 7.08 3.49 -2.39
CA SER A 17 7.44 4.37 -3.49
C SER A 17 8.71 3.94 -4.23
N GLN A 18 9.71 3.41 -3.52
CA GLN A 18 10.90 2.86 -4.16
C GLN A 18 10.59 1.59 -4.95
N LEU A 19 9.79 0.69 -4.38
CA LEU A 19 9.39 -0.55 -5.05
C LEU A 19 8.53 -0.30 -6.28
N ASP A 20 7.62 0.66 -6.21
CA ASP A 20 6.83 1.15 -7.34
C ASP A 20 7.75 1.68 -8.46
N HIS A 21 8.73 2.51 -8.10
CA HIS A 21 9.72 3.04 -9.05
C HIS A 21 10.59 1.95 -9.69
N GLU A 22 10.90 0.88 -8.96
CA GLU A 22 11.63 -0.30 -9.45
C GLU A 22 10.74 -1.26 -10.28
N GLY A 23 9.44 -0.99 -10.40
CA GLY A 23 8.49 -1.84 -11.14
C GLY A 23 8.20 -3.16 -10.45
N HIS A 24 8.26 -3.19 -9.11
CA HIS A 24 7.91 -4.36 -8.30
C HIS A 24 6.44 -4.33 -7.88
N ASN A 25 5.84 -5.51 -7.72
CA ASN A 25 4.46 -5.66 -7.29
C ASN A 25 4.39 -5.56 -5.75
N GLY A 26 3.57 -4.63 -5.25
CA GLY A 26 3.52 -4.28 -3.83
C GLY A 26 2.11 -4.19 -3.27
N ALA A 27 1.93 -4.67 -2.05
CA ALA A 27 0.74 -4.40 -1.25
C ALA A 27 1.12 -3.70 0.05
N VAL A 28 0.34 -2.69 0.45
CA VAL A 28 0.51 -1.94 1.70
C VAL A 28 -0.72 -2.15 2.60
N ILE A 29 -0.50 -2.42 3.88
CA ILE A 29 -1.54 -2.64 4.87
C ILE A 29 -1.36 -1.61 5.97
N ASP A 30 -2.41 -0.84 6.28
CA ASP A 30 -2.43 0.09 7.40
C ASP A 30 -3.82 0.12 8.05
N ASN A 31 -3.90 0.61 9.29
CA ASN A 31 -5.16 0.74 10.02
C ASN A 31 -5.76 2.15 9.93
N LYS A 32 -5.02 3.16 9.42
CA LYS A 32 -5.45 4.56 9.29
C LYS A 32 -5.94 4.93 7.91
N THR A 33 -7.27 4.97 7.78
CA THR A 33 -8.09 5.72 6.80
C THR A 33 -7.34 6.50 5.70
N ALA A 34 -6.97 7.70 6.12
CA ALA A 34 -6.42 8.73 5.26
C ALA A 34 -5.00 8.44 4.77
N VAL A 35 -4.26 7.57 5.46
CA VAL A 35 -2.85 7.28 5.12
C VAL A 35 -2.81 6.37 3.89
N LEU A 36 -3.57 5.28 3.93
CA LEU A 36 -3.67 4.33 2.82
C LEU A 36 -4.23 4.99 1.56
N GLU A 37 -5.26 5.85 1.69
CA GLU A 37 -5.82 6.60 0.55
C GLU A 37 -4.78 7.50 -0.12
N LYS A 38 -3.92 8.17 0.65
CA LYS A 38 -2.83 8.99 0.09
C LYS A 38 -1.88 8.13 -0.75
N THR A 39 -1.53 6.96 -0.25
CA THR A 39 -0.59 6.03 -0.89
C THR A 39 -1.18 5.44 -2.16
N LEU A 40 -2.43 4.98 -2.12
CA LEU A 40 -3.17 4.47 -3.28
C LEU A 40 -3.36 5.50 -4.39
N ASN A 41 -3.54 6.77 -4.02
CA ASN A 41 -3.64 7.86 -5.01
C ASN A 41 -2.29 8.27 -5.61
N SER A 42 -1.17 7.85 -4.99
CA SER A 42 0.17 8.30 -5.36
C SER A 42 1.02 7.22 -6.04
N LEU A 43 0.75 5.94 -5.76
CA LEU A 43 1.60 4.80 -6.11
C LEU A 43 0.75 3.64 -6.67
N ASP A 44 1.34 2.80 -7.52
CA ASP A 44 0.65 1.64 -8.10
C ASP A 44 0.68 0.40 -7.17
N VAL A 45 0.13 0.55 -5.97
CA VAL A 45 0.12 -0.49 -4.92
C VAL A 45 -1.30 -0.89 -4.51
N VAL A 46 -1.46 -2.09 -3.95
CA VAL A 46 -2.75 -2.54 -3.41
C VAL A 46 -2.83 -2.26 -1.91
N GLY A 47 -3.94 -1.68 -1.46
CA GLY A 47 -4.15 -1.28 -0.07
C GLY A 47 -5.15 -2.18 0.63
N ALA A 48 -4.83 -2.67 1.83
CA ALA A 48 -5.77 -3.42 2.66
C ALA A 48 -5.99 -2.79 4.05
N TRP A 49 -7.27 -2.75 4.45
CA TRP A 49 -7.73 -2.29 5.75
C TRP A 49 -7.86 -3.48 6.71
N GLN A 50 -6.87 -3.69 7.60
CA GLN A 50 -6.89 -4.68 8.70
C GLN A 50 -7.02 -6.18 8.32
N TRP A 51 -6.56 -7.07 9.19
CA TRP A 51 -6.66 -8.53 9.04
C TRP A 51 -8.06 -9.01 9.47
N GLY A 52 -8.87 -9.44 8.50
CA GLY A 52 -10.22 -9.97 8.73
C GLY A 52 -11.25 -9.54 7.67
N HIS A 53 -10.95 -8.48 6.90
CA HIS A 53 -11.82 -8.00 5.84
C HIS A 53 -10.97 -7.41 4.70
N ALA A 54 -10.22 -8.26 3.99
CA ALA A 54 -9.58 -7.89 2.73
C ALA A 54 -10.64 -7.63 1.66
N ARG A 55 -11.33 -6.48 1.74
CA ARG A 55 -12.19 -5.99 0.67
C ARG A 55 -11.28 -5.29 -0.33
N ASN A 56 -11.07 -5.95 -1.47
CA ASN A 56 -10.36 -5.43 -2.63
C ASN A 56 -10.76 -3.97 -2.88
N LEU A 57 -9.83 -3.04 -2.64
CA LEU A 57 -9.84 -1.74 -3.30
C LEU A 57 -9.26 -1.99 -4.69
N VAL A 58 -10.16 -2.26 -5.64
CA VAL A 58 -9.83 -2.35 -7.05
C VAL A 58 -9.38 -0.97 -7.51
N LYS A 59 -8.22 -0.93 -8.19
CA LYS A 59 -7.68 0.26 -8.87
C LYS A 59 -8.81 1.02 -9.58
N GLY A 60 -8.90 2.32 -9.31
CA GLY A 60 -9.59 3.27 -10.20
C GLY A 60 -8.69 3.60 -11.38
#